data_AF-A0A847YEI8-F1
#
_entry.id   AF-A0A847YEI8-F1
#
_cell.length_a   1.000
_cell.length_b   1.000
_cell.length_c   1.000
_cell.angle_alpha   90.00
_cell.angle_beta   90.00
_cell.angle_gamma   90.00
#
_symmetry.space_group_name_H-M   'P 1'
#
loop_
_entity.id
_entity.type
_entity.pdbx_description
1 polymer ?
#
loop_
_entity_poly.entity_id
_entity_poly.type
_entity_poly.pdbx_seq_one_letter_code
_entity_poly.pdbx_strand_id
1 'polypeptide(L)'
;MKHAFLIGVWGCVVGLVPASAAAAFSEGELRSSDQVLAIFEQPPREFSTAPLWVWNDMLSDEQIKSTLEDLASQGVKQVFVHPRPGLMTPYLSPEWFRLWRLALDTAERLDMNVWIYDENSYPSGFAGGWVPEEMPESRGRGLKWIE
;
A
#
# COMPACT_ATOMS: atom_id res chain seq x y z
N MET A 1 22.60 -43.35 -34.52
CA MET A 1 22.75 -42.23 -35.48
C MET A 1 22.98 -40.97 -34.68
N LYS A 2 24.08 -40.27 -34.99
CA LYS A 2 24.59 -39.14 -34.22
C LYS A 2 23.91 -37.86 -34.69
N HIS A 3 23.27 -37.12 -33.79
CA HIS A 3 23.06 -35.68 -33.97
C HIS A 3 23.35 -34.99 -32.64
N ALA A 4 24.55 -34.42 -32.56
CA ALA A 4 24.86 -33.29 -31.71
C ALA A 4 24.32 -32.03 -32.39
N PHE A 5 23.85 -31.03 -31.63
CA PHE A 5 24.37 -29.66 -31.72
C PHE A 5 23.73 -28.70 -30.71
N LEU A 6 24.63 -27.87 -30.15
CA LEU A 6 24.51 -26.47 -29.72
C LEU A 6 23.74 -26.13 -28.44
N ILE A 7 24.57 -26.02 -27.40
CA ILE A 7 24.51 -25.06 -26.30
C ILE A 7 24.18 -23.67 -26.86
N GLY A 8 22.97 -23.17 -26.56
CA GLY A 8 22.57 -21.78 -26.78
C GLY A 8 22.59 -21.03 -25.45
N VAL A 9 23.60 -20.18 -25.28
CA VAL A 9 23.67 -19.19 -24.20
C VAL A 9 22.52 -18.21 -24.39
N TRP A 10 21.48 -18.31 -23.55
CA TRP A 10 20.50 -17.23 -23.43
C TRP A 10 21.09 -16.16 -22.53
N GLY A 11 21.52 -15.07 -23.16
CA GLY A 11 22.07 -13.91 -22.49
C GLY A 11 21.08 -13.31 -21.51
N CYS A 12 21.57 -13.03 -20.31
CA CYS A 12 20.93 -12.11 -19.38
C CYS A 12 20.78 -10.75 -20.06
N VAL A 13 19.58 -10.45 -20.56
CA VAL A 13 19.18 -9.06 -20.76
C VAL A 13 18.88 -8.52 -19.37
N VAL A 14 19.89 -7.89 -18.77
CA VAL A 14 19.73 -7.01 -17.62
C VAL A 14 18.93 -5.81 -18.12
N GLY A 15 17.61 -5.93 -18.07
CA GLY A 15 16.72 -4.78 -18.16
C GLY A 15 17.05 -3.88 -16.98
N LEU A 16 17.53 -2.68 -17.27
CA LEU A 16 17.72 -1.62 -16.32
C LEU A 16 16.34 -1.18 -15.83
N VAL A 17 15.80 -1.87 -14.83
CA VAL A 17 14.69 -1.33 -14.03
C VAL A 17 15.32 -0.19 -13.22
N PRO A 18 14.86 1.06 -13.35
CA PRO A 18 15.30 2.08 -12.42
C PRO A 18 14.85 1.62 -11.03
N ALA A 19 15.83 1.32 -10.17
CA ALA A 19 15.59 1.00 -8.78
C ALA A 19 15.07 2.27 -8.08
N SER A 20 13.78 2.54 -8.23
CA SER A 20 13.03 3.46 -7.37
C SER A 20 12.13 2.63 -6.49
N ALA A 21 12.73 1.83 -5.62
CA ALA A 21 12.03 1.09 -4.60
C ALA A 21 12.94 1.01 -3.37
N ALA A 22 12.56 1.78 -2.34
CA ALA A 22 13.19 1.85 -1.03
C ALA A 22 14.68 2.22 -1.04
N ALA A 23 14.98 3.47 -0.70
CA ALA A 23 16.22 3.76 0.00
C ALA A 23 16.12 3.07 1.37
N ALA A 24 16.41 1.78 1.40
CA ALA A 24 16.68 1.06 2.63
C ALA A 24 17.94 1.72 3.21
N PHE A 25 17.75 2.61 4.19
CA PHE A 25 18.87 3.19 4.95
C PHE A 25 19.71 2.03 5.47
N SER A 26 20.90 1.87 4.92
CA SER A 26 21.86 0.94 5.48
C SER A 26 22.36 1.53 6.79
N GLU A 27 22.37 0.75 7.87
CA GLU A 27 22.99 1.17 9.13
C GLU A 27 24.47 1.53 8.85
N GLY A 28 24.77 2.84 8.73
CA GLY A 28 26.10 3.36 8.44
C GLY A 28 26.23 4.56 7.47
N GLU A 29 25.14 5.10 6.94
CA GLU A 29 25.21 6.11 5.85
C GLU A 29 25.44 7.57 6.28
N LEU A 30 25.00 7.99 7.47
CA LEU A 30 25.18 9.37 7.93
C LEU A 30 26.44 9.49 8.77
N ARG A 31 27.44 10.20 8.25
CA ARG A 31 28.81 10.27 8.80
C ARG A 31 29.19 11.62 9.38
N SER A 32 28.32 12.63 9.28
CA SER A 32 28.52 13.94 9.90
C SER A 32 27.21 14.59 10.35
N SER A 33 27.30 15.55 11.28
CA SER A 33 26.16 16.37 11.72
C SER A 33 25.55 17.17 10.59
N ASP A 34 26.36 17.65 9.64
CA ASP A 34 25.88 18.46 8.51
C ASP A 34 24.93 17.67 7.60
N GLN A 35 25.20 16.37 7.40
CA GLN A 35 24.32 15.48 6.65
C GLN A 35 22.99 15.26 7.36
N VAL A 36 23.01 15.13 8.68
CA VAL A 36 21.79 14.99 9.49
C VAL A 36 20.96 16.28 9.45
N LEU A 37 21.61 17.44 9.58
CA LEU A 37 20.95 18.75 9.52
C LEU A 37 20.25 18.97 8.17
N ALA A 38 20.90 18.60 7.06
CA ALA A 38 20.30 18.71 5.73
C ALA A 38 19.02 17.85 5.59
N ILE A 39 19.03 16.61 6.09
CA ILE A 39 17.85 15.74 6.12
C ILE A 39 16.78 16.29 7.07
N PHE A 40 17.18 16.86 8.20
CA PHE A 40 16.23 17.42 9.17
C PHE A 40 15.50 18.65 8.61
N GLU A 41 16.19 19.49 7.83
CA GLU A 41 15.59 20.65 7.16
C GLU A 41 14.60 20.25 6.06
N GLN A 42 14.91 19.18 5.33
CA GLN A 42 14.06 18.65 4.25
C GLN A 42 13.93 17.12 4.36
N PRO A 43 13.08 16.64 5.28
CA PRO A 43 12.96 15.21 5.52
C PRO A 43 12.37 14.49 4.30
N PRO A 44 12.93 13.35 3.87
CA PRO A 44 12.34 12.56 2.81
C PRO A 44 11.00 11.95 3.25
N ARG A 45 10.22 11.43 2.28
CA ARG A 45 8.83 11.00 2.49
C ARG A 45 8.64 9.97 3.60
N GLU A 46 9.65 9.14 3.86
CA GLU A 46 9.64 8.11 4.92
C GLU A 46 9.43 8.70 6.32
N PHE A 47 9.80 9.96 6.53
CA PHE A 47 9.62 10.68 7.79
C PHE A 47 8.42 11.64 7.79
N SER A 48 7.65 11.70 6.69
CA SER A 48 6.42 12.51 6.64
C SER A 48 5.27 11.84 7.39
N THR A 49 4.28 12.62 7.83
CA THR A 49 3.07 12.11 8.47
C THR A 49 2.33 11.13 7.56
N ALA A 50 1.74 10.08 8.15
CA ALA A 50 0.94 9.07 7.48
C ALA A 50 -0.47 8.98 8.11
N PRO A 51 -1.42 9.87 7.77
CA PRO A 51 -2.75 9.84 8.33
C PRO A 51 -3.56 8.65 7.82
N LEU A 52 -4.57 8.24 8.59
CA LEU A 52 -5.61 7.33 8.12
C LEU A 52 -6.51 8.09 7.14
N TRP A 53 -6.44 7.73 5.87
CA TRP A 53 -7.29 8.24 4.81
C TRP A 53 -8.52 7.36 4.67
N VAL A 54 -9.64 7.85 5.16
CA VAL A 54 -10.87 7.06 5.26
C VAL A 54 -11.54 6.89 3.91
N TRP A 55 -11.81 5.65 3.52
CA TRP A 55 -12.65 5.29 2.38
C TRP A 55 -14.01 4.81 2.90
N ASN A 56 -15.03 5.65 2.79
CA ASN A 56 -16.35 5.42 3.41
C ASN A 56 -17.51 6.00 2.58
N ASP A 57 -17.38 6.00 1.26
CA ASP A 57 -18.37 6.53 0.33
C ASP A 57 -18.40 5.67 -0.95
N MET A 58 -19.21 6.06 -1.94
CA MET A 58 -19.02 5.67 -3.33
C MET A 58 -17.84 6.44 -3.90
N LEU A 59 -16.69 5.77 -3.98
CA LEU A 59 -15.44 6.41 -4.36
C LEU A 59 -15.41 6.71 -5.87
N SER A 60 -14.83 7.85 -6.21
CA SER A 60 -14.56 8.27 -7.58
C SER A 60 -13.07 8.53 -7.82
N ASP A 61 -12.67 8.48 -9.09
CA ASP A 61 -11.29 8.77 -9.51
C ASP A 61 -10.83 10.16 -9.09
N GLU A 62 -11.74 11.14 -9.19
CA GLU A 62 -11.47 12.53 -8.86
C GLU A 62 -11.17 12.68 -7.36
N GLN A 63 -11.97 12.06 -6.49
CA GLN A 63 -11.75 12.12 -5.04
C GLN A 63 -10.40 11.52 -4.65
N ILE A 64 -10.01 10.39 -5.28
CA ILE A 64 -8.71 9.75 -5.03
C ILE A 64 -7.56 10.65 -5.45
N LYS A 65 -7.62 11.19 -6.66
CA LYS A 65 -6.55 12.04 -7.21
C LYS A 65 -6.40 13.33 -6.43
N SER A 66 -7.49 14.09 -6.29
CA SER A 66 -7.49 15.38 -5.60
C SER A 66 -7.06 15.25 -4.15
N THR A 67 -7.51 14.21 -3.42
CA THR A 67 -7.07 14.01 -2.03
C THR A 67 -5.56 13.81 -1.92
N LEU A 68 -4.97 12.97 -2.77
CA LEU A 68 -3.52 12.74 -2.75
C LEU A 68 -2.74 13.99 -3.18
N GLU A 69 -3.23 14.71 -4.19
CA GLU A 69 -2.63 15.97 -4.64
C GLU A 69 -2.67 17.06 -3.54
N ASP A 70 -3.81 17.22 -2.87
CA ASP A 70 -3.99 18.15 -1.76
C ASP A 70 -3.06 17.82 -0.59
N LEU A 71 -2.95 16.54 -0.22
CA LEU A 71 -2.05 16.08 0.84
C LEU A 71 -0.59 16.33 0.46
N ALA A 72 -0.19 15.97 -0.76
CA ALA A 72 1.17 16.19 -1.26
C ALA A 72 1.54 17.68 -1.26
N SER A 73 0.60 18.56 -1.63
CA SER A 73 0.80 20.01 -1.65
C SER A 73 1.08 20.61 -0.26
N GLN A 74 0.62 19.92 0.80
CA GLN A 74 0.80 20.29 2.20
C GLN A 74 1.99 19.59 2.85
N GLY A 75 2.80 18.84 2.09
CA GLY A 75 3.96 18.11 2.61
C GLY A 75 3.62 16.79 3.31
N VAL A 76 2.36 16.33 3.25
CA VAL A 76 1.97 14.99 3.69
C VAL A 76 2.31 14.01 2.56
N LYS A 77 3.29 13.14 2.79
CA LYS A 77 3.85 12.24 1.78
C LYS A 77 3.58 10.77 2.05
N GLN A 78 2.73 10.47 3.02
CA GLN A 78 2.31 9.10 3.32
C GLN A 78 0.82 9.08 3.63
N VAL A 79 0.13 7.97 3.37
CA VAL A 79 -1.26 7.73 3.80
C VAL A 79 -1.51 6.25 4.08
N PHE A 80 -2.41 5.95 5.02
CA PHE A 80 -2.98 4.62 5.19
C PHE A 80 -4.41 4.63 4.65
N VAL A 81 -4.67 3.90 3.57
CA VAL A 81 -6.04 3.72 3.07
C VAL A 81 -6.81 2.89 4.10
N HIS A 82 -7.85 3.51 4.66
CA HIS A 82 -8.60 2.98 5.79
C HIS A 82 -10.09 2.84 5.45
N PRO A 83 -10.55 1.67 4.98
CA PRO A 83 -11.96 1.46 4.73
C PRO A 83 -12.77 1.48 6.04
N ARG A 84 -13.91 2.17 6.06
CA ARG A 84 -14.74 2.36 7.26
C ARG A 84 -16.23 2.18 6.96
N PRO A 85 -17.08 2.04 8.00
CA PRO A 85 -18.53 1.92 7.78
C PRO A 85 -19.05 3.10 6.98
N GLY A 86 -19.90 2.82 6.00
CA GLY A 86 -20.34 3.78 4.98
C GLY A 86 -19.72 3.55 3.60
N LEU A 87 -18.67 2.72 3.50
CA LEU A 87 -18.08 2.33 2.22
C LEU A 87 -19.14 1.71 1.29
N MET A 88 -19.46 2.40 0.20
CA MET A 88 -20.44 1.93 -0.78
C MET A 88 -19.79 1.15 -1.91
N THR A 89 -18.54 1.48 -2.25
CA THR A 89 -17.75 0.68 -3.20
C THR A 89 -17.49 -0.71 -2.58
N PRO A 90 -17.95 -1.82 -3.18
CA PRO A 90 -17.87 -3.12 -2.52
C PRO A 90 -16.41 -3.53 -2.23
N TYR A 91 -16.13 -3.86 -0.97
CA TYR A 91 -14.80 -4.22 -0.49
C TYR A 91 -14.28 -5.48 -1.20
N LEU A 92 -13.01 -5.45 -1.64
CA LEU A 92 -12.35 -6.51 -2.43
C LEU A 92 -12.98 -6.81 -3.81
N SER A 93 -13.86 -5.94 -4.31
CA SER A 93 -14.39 -6.07 -5.67
C SER A 93 -13.35 -5.67 -6.75
N PRO A 94 -13.60 -6.01 -8.03
CA PRO A 94 -12.77 -5.52 -9.13
C PRO A 94 -12.65 -3.99 -9.18
N GLU A 95 -13.71 -3.27 -8.81
CA GLU A 95 -13.73 -1.81 -8.76
C GLU A 95 -12.88 -1.27 -7.61
N TRP A 96 -12.95 -1.89 -6.43
CA TRP A 96 -12.07 -1.59 -5.29
C TRP A 96 -10.60 -1.68 -5.69
N PHE A 97 -10.21 -2.76 -6.37
CA PHE A 97 -8.83 -2.93 -6.84
C PHE A 97 -8.45 -1.97 -7.99
N ARG A 98 -9.40 -1.50 -8.80
CA ARG A 98 -9.16 -0.46 -9.80
C ARG A 98 -8.83 0.87 -9.15
N LEU A 99 -9.57 1.25 -8.11
CA LEU A 99 -9.34 2.45 -7.32
C LEU A 99 -8.00 2.39 -6.57
N TRP A 100 -7.61 1.21 -6.06
CA TRP A 100 -6.27 0.98 -5.49
C TRP A 100 -5.16 1.23 -6.50
N ARG A 101 -5.27 0.70 -7.73
CA ARG A 101 -4.31 0.98 -8.79
C ARG A 101 -4.20 2.48 -9.06
N LEU A 102 -5.34 3.17 -9.16
CA LEU A 102 -5.34 4.61 -9.35
C LEU A 102 -4.65 5.37 -8.21
N ALA A 103 -4.88 4.98 -6.95
CA ALA A 103 -4.23 5.58 -5.80
C ALA A 103 -2.71 5.36 -5.82
N LEU A 104 -2.26 4.15 -6.18
CA LEU A 104 -0.84 3.81 -6.30
C LEU A 104 -0.17 4.60 -7.43
N ASP A 105 -0.76 4.62 -8.63
CA ASP A 105 -0.23 5.37 -9.79
C ASP A 105 -0.14 6.87 -9.48
N THR A 106 -1.14 7.41 -8.77
CA THR A 106 -1.15 8.82 -8.35
C THR A 106 -0.06 9.09 -7.31
N ALA A 107 0.08 8.23 -6.31
CA ALA A 107 1.09 8.37 -5.27
C ALA A 107 2.52 8.26 -5.81
N GLU A 108 2.77 7.36 -6.77
CA GLU A 108 4.06 7.25 -7.45
C GLU A 108 4.45 8.57 -8.13
N ARG A 109 3.52 9.19 -8.86
CA ARG A 109 3.73 10.51 -9.50
C ARG A 109 4.01 11.62 -8.47
N LEU A 110 3.46 11.52 -7.27
CA LEU A 110 3.56 12.56 -6.22
C LEU A 110 4.71 12.32 -5.22
N ASP A 111 5.49 11.26 -5.42
CA ASP A 111 6.53 10.80 -4.49
C ASP A 111 5.96 10.54 -3.08
N MET A 112 4.89 9.73 -3.01
CA MET A 112 4.18 9.39 -1.78
C MET A 112 4.20 7.89 -1.49
N ASN A 113 4.19 7.53 -0.21
CA ASN A 113 3.94 6.16 0.23
C ASN A 113 2.45 5.95 0.50
N VAL A 114 1.88 4.84 0.01
CA VAL A 114 0.50 4.43 0.31
C VAL A 114 0.54 3.08 1.02
N TRP A 115 -0.12 3.02 2.16
CA TRP A 115 -0.18 1.85 3.02
C TRP A 115 -1.59 1.27 3.04
N ILE A 116 -1.67 -0.06 3.14
CA ILE A 116 -2.93 -0.78 3.28
C ILE A 116 -3.26 -0.95 4.76
N TYR A 117 -4.49 -0.57 5.14
CA TYR A 117 -5.15 -1.16 6.29
C TYR A 117 -5.84 -2.43 5.79
N ASP A 118 -5.42 -3.60 6.26
CA ASP A 118 -5.75 -4.92 5.71
C ASP A 118 -7.19 -5.38 6.00
N GLU A 119 -8.06 -4.47 6.43
CA GLU A 119 -9.39 -4.76 6.90
C GLU A 119 -10.39 -3.66 6.52
N ASN A 120 -11.64 -4.04 6.24
CA ASN A 120 -12.73 -3.07 6.18
C ASN A 120 -13.27 -2.85 7.59
N SER A 121 -12.86 -1.74 8.19
CA SER A 121 -13.02 -1.43 9.61
C SER A 121 -12.06 -2.21 10.51
N TYR A 122 -12.55 -3.10 11.37
CA TYR A 122 -11.78 -3.91 12.34
C TYR A 122 -12.71 -5.02 12.87
N PRO A 123 -12.22 -6.10 13.50
CA PRO A 123 -10.81 -6.53 13.65
C PRO A 123 -10.26 -7.26 12.42
N SER A 124 -8.94 -7.41 12.33
CA SER A 124 -8.28 -8.18 11.25
C SER A 124 -8.74 -9.65 11.25
N GLY A 125 -8.85 -10.22 10.06
CA GLY A 125 -9.36 -11.57 9.81
C GLY A 125 -10.87 -11.63 9.59
N PHE A 126 -11.57 -10.51 9.64
CA PHE A 126 -13.01 -10.41 9.36
C PHE A 126 -13.28 -10.22 7.86
N ALA A 127 -12.35 -9.56 7.16
CA ALA A 127 -12.45 -9.16 5.76
C ALA A 127 -13.78 -8.47 5.43
N GLY A 128 -14.24 -7.55 6.28
CA GLY A 128 -15.52 -6.85 6.10
C GLY A 128 -16.76 -7.76 6.14
N GLY A 129 -16.63 -8.99 6.63
CA GLY A 129 -17.70 -9.99 6.70
C GLY A 129 -17.52 -11.18 5.77
N TRP A 130 -16.64 -11.09 4.77
CA TRP A 130 -16.44 -12.16 3.79
C TRP A 130 -15.96 -13.47 4.42
N VAL A 131 -15.02 -13.42 5.37
CA VAL A 131 -14.48 -14.63 6.01
C VAL A 131 -15.56 -15.43 6.74
N PRO A 132 -16.36 -14.86 7.67
CA PRO A 132 -17.42 -15.60 8.33
C PRO A 132 -18.64 -15.90 7.46
N GLU A 133 -18.78 -15.28 6.29
CA GLU A 133 -19.80 -15.61 5.28
C GLU A 133 -19.41 -16.89 4.53
N GLU A 134 -18.18 -16.96 4.02
CA GLU A 134 -17.66 -18.12 3.28
C GLU A 134 -17.23 -19.29 4.20
N MET A 135 -16.78 -18.98 5.42
CA MET A 135 -16.33 -19.95 6.42
C MET A 135 -17.04 -19.74 7.77
N PRO A 136 -18.31 -20.16 7.93
CA PRO A 136 -19.09 -19.91 9.14
C PRO A 136 -18.45 -20.40 10.44
N GLU A 137 -17.60 -21.43 10.38
CA GLU A 137 -16.83 -21.98 11.51
C GLU A 137 -15.71 -21.06 12.02
N SER A 138 -15.29 -20.08 11.22
CA SER A 138 -14.28 -19.08 11.59
C SER A 138 -14.80 -18.04 12.59
N ARG A 139 -16.13 -17.96 12.78
CA ARG A 139 -16.77 -17.01 13.70
C ARG A 139 -16.31 -17.27 15.13
N GLY A 140 -15.87 -16.21 15.81
CA GLY A 140 -15.56 -16.28 17.24
C GLY A 140 -16.74 -16.84 18.04
N ARG A 141 -16.49 -17.89 18.83
CA ARG A 141 -17.53 -18.55 19.65
C ARG A 141 -17.31 -18.21 21.12
N GLY A 142 -18.39 -17.81 21.79
CA GLY A 142 -18.42 -17.72 23.25
C GLY A 142 -18.78 -19.07 23.88
N LEU A 143 -18.27 -19.34 25.08
CA LEU A 143 -18.78 -20.43 25.92
C LEU A 143 -20.20 -20.09 26.37
N LYS A 144 -21.09 -21.08 26.39
CA LYS A 144 -22.42 -20.95 26.96
C LYS A 144 -22.52 -21.87 28.17
N TRP A 145 -23.04 -21.33 29.27
CA TRP A 145 -23.42 -22.15 30.40
C TRP A 145 -24.70 -22.93 30.05
N ILE A 146 -24.78 -24.18 30.47
CA ILE A 146 -25.95 -25.04 30.27
C ILE A 146 -26.44 -25.41 31.68
N GLU A 147 -27.66 -24.98 32.02
CA GLU A 147 -28.38 -25.36 33.25
C GLU A 147 -28.92 -26.80 33.17
#